data_AF-A0A2N2MAS9-F1
#
_entry.id   AF-A0A2N2MAS9-F1
#
_cell.length_a   1.000
_cell.length_b   1.000
_cell.length_c   1.000
_cell.angle_alpha   90.00
_cell.angle_beta   90.00
_cell.angle_gamma   90.00
#
_symmetry.space_group_name_H-M   'P 1'
#
loop_
_entity.id
_entity.type
_entity.pdbx_description
1 polymer ?
#
loop_
_entity_poly.entity_id
_entity_poly.type
_entity_poly.pdbx_seq_one_letter_code
_entity_poly.pdbx_strand_id
1 'polypeptide(L)'
;MKNNTKLGAALAVLGFLAGILCLYFLAQTYNTVIHTHFAAGQWEESNTVRIVYAVLGWLGTAAGALSLTVLWGFLNKQDWAWFWGAVAATILLLTGFFPAIPAMDSHLPTPTLAVFGMALVMWFGMLIIGGVDRKIITLTFIAGLAYVLTFIDGVAPISKFQTTFQSAETFVQNQNAFWNGMYVILQQVSWWGAAAWAIFIFAAFKQKSWAIPVGIFAAAMSMIGGYPMGLYNMTEVGRFSMFLPAPILSTGLLIYLLLPSTRRMLENRA
;
A
#
# COMPACT_ATOMS: atom_id res chain seq x y z
N MET A 1 5.48 8.55 -25.52
CA MET A 1 4.62 9.50 -24.78
C MET A 1 3.62 10.15 -25.74
N LYS A 2 2.36 10.43 -25.35
CA LYS A 2 1.37 11.12 -26.23
C LYS A 2 1.60 12.64 -26.35
N ASN A 3 2.86 13.08 -26.35
CA ASN A 3 3.29 14.49 -26.46
C ASN A 3 2.69 15.49 -25.44
N ASN A 4 2.10 15.01 -24.34
CA ASN A 4 1.44 15.82 -23.30
C ASN A 4 2.40 16.27 -22.18
N THR A 5 3.52 16.89 -22.56
CA THR A 5 4.59 17.27 -21.60
C THR A 5 4.15 18.35 -20.61
N LYS A 6 3.34 19.33 -21.03
CA LYS A 6 2.83 20.39 -20.16
C LYS A 6 1.90 19.85 -19.06
N LEU A 7 0.97 18.97 -19.43
CA LEU A 7 0.10 18.30 -18.46
C LEU A 7 0.91 17.42 -17.50
N GLY A 8 1.88 16.67 -18.02
CA GLY A 8 2.78 15.87 -17.21
C GLY A 8 3.57 16.70 -16.19
N ALA A 9 4.09 17.86 -16.60
CA ALA A 9 4.77 18.79 -15.70
C ALA A 9 3.82 19.32 -14.60
N ALA A 10 2.59 19.69 -14.95
CA ALA A 10 1.59 20.14 -13.96
C ALA A 10 1.25 19.04 -12.94
N LEU A 11 1.07 17.79 -13.40
CA LEU A 11 0.83 16.65 -12.52
C LEU A 11 2.06 16.31 -11.65
N ALA A 12 3.27 16.55 -12.14
CA ALA A 12 4.49 16.38 -11.35
C ALA A 12 4.59 17.42 -10.22
N VAL A 13 4.21 18.68 -10.49
CA VAL A 13 4.07 19.70 -9.44
C VAL A 13 3.01 19.29 -8.42
N LEU A 14 1.87 18.77 -8.87
CA LEU A 14 0.82 18.24 -7.98
C LEU A 14 1.38 17.13 -7.07
N GLY A 15 2.15 16.19 -7.62
CA GLY A 15 2.81 15.12 -6.85
C GLY A 15 3.81 15.64 -5.81
N PHE A 16 4.59 16.67 -6.17
CA PHE A 16 5.51 17.30 -5.23
C PHE A 16 4.77 17.98 -4.07
N LEU A 17 3.70 18.74 -4.37
CA LEU A 17 2.85 19.36 -3.36
C LEU A 17 2.18 18.31 -2.46
N ALA A 18 1.70 17.21 -3.05
CA ALA A 18 1.13 16.10 -2.30
C ALA A 18 2.16 15.45 -1.35
N GLY A 19 3.42 15.33 -1.75
CA GLY A 19 4.49 14.85 -0.88
C GLY A 19 4.81 15.81 0.28
N ILE A 20 4.84 17.11 0.04
CA ILE A 20 4.99 18.13 1.10
C ILE A 20 3.81 18.08 2.07
N LEU A 21 2.58 18.01 1.55
CA LEU A 21 1.38 17.90 2.37
C LEU A 21 1.36 16.60 3.17
N CYS A 22 1.83 15.49 2.59
CA CYS A 22 2.00 14.23 3.30
C CYS A 22 2.93 14.37 4.49
N LEU A 23 4.11 14.98 4.29
CA LEU A 23 5.07 15.25 5.37
C LEU A 23 4.44 16.12 6.47
N TYR A 24 3.82 17.24 6.07
CA TYR A 24 3.20 18.18 7.02
C TYR A 24 2.07 17.53 7.81
N PHE A 25 1.11 16.88 7.15
CA PHE A 25 -0.04 16.28 7.81
C PHE A 25 0.34 15.12 8.72
N LEU A 26 1.30 14.27 8.30
CA LEU A 26 1.79 13.20 9.16
C LEU A 26 2.49 13.78 10.39
N ALA A 27 3.37 14.77 10.22
CA ALA A 27 4.03 15.41 11.36
C ALA A 27 3.04 16.10 12.32
N GLN A 28 2.04 16.80 11.76
CA GLN A 28 1.01 17.49 12.54
C GLN A 28 0.13 16.53 13.33
N THR A 29 -0.27 15.40 12.74
CA THR A 29 -1.22 14.47 13.35
C THR A 29 -0.55 13.39 14.20
N TYR A 30 0.77 13.16 14.04
CA TYR A 30 1.52 12.07 14.68
C TYR A 30 1.23 11.95 16.18
N ASN A 31 1.56 13.00 16.95
CA ASN A 31 1.38 12.96 18.40
C ASN A 31 -0.10 12.94 18.79
N THR A 32 -0.97 13.66 18.07
CA THR A 32 -2.40 13.70 18.39
C THR A 32 -3.05 12.32 18.28
N VAL A 33 -2.78 11.58 17.20
CA VAL A 33 -3.32 10.23 17.01
C VAL A 33 -2.77 9.28 18.07
N ILE A 34 -1.46 9.31 18.33
CA ILE A 34 -0.82 8.50 19.36
C ILE A 34 -1.42 8.76 20.75
N HIS A 35 -1.55 10.04 21.14
CA HIS A 35 -2.10 10.40 22.44
C HIS A 35 -3.56 10.00 22.60
N THR A 36 -4.34 10.04 21.53
CA THR A 36 -5.76 9.66 21.57
C THR A 36 -5.93 8.17 21.85
N HIS A 37 -5.21 7.31 21.12
CA HIS A 37 -5.22 5.86 21.39
C HIS A 37 -4.63 5.53 22.77
N PHE A 38 -3.55 6.22 23.18
CA PHE A 38 -2.95 5.99 24.49
C PHE A 38 -3.90 6.34 25.63
N ALA A 39 -4.61 7.47 25.53
CA ALA A 39 -5.61 7.90 26.51
C ALA A 39 -6.83 6.95 26.55
N ALA A 40 -7.15 6.28 25.44
CA ALA A 40 -8.18 5.26 25.36
C ALA A 40 -7.72 3.88 25.90
N GLY A 41 -6.49 3.75 26.40
CA GLY A 41 -5.92 2.48 26.86
C GLY A 41 -5.49 1.54 25.73
N GLN A 42 -5.49 2.00 24.48
CA GLN A 42 -5.09 1.26 23.28
C GLN A 42 -3.61 1.53 22.97
N TRP A 43 -2.75 1.17 23.92
CA TRP A 43 -1.32 1.47 23.85
C TRP A 43 -0.63 0.68 22.71
N GLU A 44 -1.16 -0.48 22.34
CA GLU A 44 -0.72 -1.27 21.18
C GLU A 44 -0.94 -0.54 19.85
N GLU A 45 -2.11 0.07 19.68
CA GLU A 45 -2.43 0.85 18.47
C GLU A 45 -1.59 2.12 18.42
N SER A 46 -1.35 2.74 19.57
CA SER A 46 -0.43 3.87 19.71
C SER A 46 0.98 3.54 19.21
N ASN A 47 1.50 2.36 19.57
CA ASN A 47 2.81 1.89 19.11
C ASN A 47 2.82 1.55 17.63
N THR A 48 1.75 0.95 17.11
CA THR A 48 1.58 0.71 15.68
C THR A 48 1.63 2.00 14.89
N VAL A 49 0.90 3.04 15.32
CA VAL A 49 0.93 4.37 14.70
C VAL A 49 2.35 4.96 14.73
N ARG A 50 3.07 4.85 15.86
CA ARG A 50 4.45 5.37 15.99
C ARG A 50 5.38 4.83 14.91
N ILE A 51 5.28 3.53 14.62
CA ILE A 51 6.12 2.83 13.63
C ILE A 51 5.63 3.15 12.22
N VAL A 52 4.33 2.98 11.96
CA VAL A 52 3.78 3.02 10.61
C VAL A 52 3.76 4.43 10.05
N TYR A 53 3.46 5.47 10.86
CA TYR A 53 3.54 6.85 10.39
C TYR A 53 4.97 7.25 10.02
N ALA A 54 5.99 6.76 10.72
CA ALA A 54 7.38 7.02 10.38
C ALA A 54 7.74 6.43 9.00
N VAL A 55 7.34 5.17 8.76
CA VAL A 55 7.55 4.50 7.47
C VAL A 55 6.82 5.22 6.34
N LEU A 56 5.54 5.55 6.53
CA LEU A 56 4.72 6.24 5.52
C LEU A 56 5.17 7.69 5.29
N GLY A 57 5.65 8.38 6.33
CA GLY A 57 6.22 9.71 6.22
C GLY A 57 7.47 9.73 5.35
N TRP A 58 8.37 8.76 5.55
CA TRP A 58 9.53 8.59 4.69
C TRP A 58 9.14 8.27 3.24
N LEU A 59 8.26 7.30 3.03
CA LEU A 59 7.79 6.91 1.69
C LEU A 59 7.10 8.06 0.95
N GLY A 60 6.20 8.77 1.62
CA GLY A 60 5.44 9.88 1.03
C GLY A 60 6.33 11.07 0.68
N THR A 61 7.28 11.40 1.56
CA THR A 61 8.27 12.46 1.31
C THR A 61 9.18 12.08 0.14
N ALA A 62 9.64 10.84 0.09
CA ALA A 62 10.47 10.34 -1.02
C ALA A 62 9.70 10.36 -2.35
N ALA A 63 8.42 10.00 -2.35
CA ALA A 63 7.57 10.10 -3.55
C ALA A 63 7.34 11.56 -3.99
N GLY A 64 7.22 12.49 -3.05
CA GLY A 64 7.24 13.93 -3.32
C GLY A 64 8.53 14.37 -4.02
N ALA A 65 9.68 13.99 -3.48
CA ALA A 65 10.98 14.28 -4.07
C ALA A 65 11.15 13.65 -5.46
N LEU A 66 10.71 12.40 -5.64
CA LEU A 66 10.69 11.73 -6.94
C LEU A 66 9.85 12.50 -7.97
N SER A 67 8.78 13.17 -7.53
CA SER A 67 7.94 14.00 -8.40
C SER A 67 8.71 15.22 -8.96
N LEU A 68 9.74 15.74 -8.29
CA LEU A 68 10.63 16.75 -8.87
C LEU A 68 11.51 16.19 -10.00
N THR A 69 12.01 14.96 -9.84
CA THR A 69 12.72 14.26 -10.92
C THR A 69 11.80 14.03 -12.12
N VAL A 70 10.54 13.68 -11.87
CA VAL A 70 9.51 13.55 -12.91
C VAL A 70 9.22 14.89 -13.59
N LEU A 71 9.13 15.99 -12.83
CA LEU A 71 8.98 17.34 -13.37
C LEU A 71 10.13 17.69 -14.31
N TRP A 72 11.38 17.48 -13.87
CA TRP A 72 12.55 17.65 -14.72
C TRP A 72 12.44 16.82 -16.00
N GLY A 73 12.02 15.56 -15.87
CA GLY A 73 11.79 14.67 -17.00
C GLY A 73 10.80 15.25 -18.02
N PHE A 74 9.64 15.75 -17.58
CA PHE A 74 8.66 16.34 -18.50
C PHE A 74 9.12 17.66 -19.13
N LEU A 75 9.81 18.52 -18.36
CA LEU A 75 10.38 19.76 -18.89
C LEU A 75 11.43 19.48 -19.98
N ASN A 76 12.17 18.38 -19.84
CA ASN A 76 13.17 17.91 -20.80
C ASN A 76 12.63 16.85 -21.78
N LYS A 77 11.30 16.73 -21.90
CA LYS A 77 10.60 15.82 -22.84
C LYS A 77 11.04 14.35 -22.75
N GLN A 78 11.38 13.88 -21.57
CA GLN A 78 11.86 12.52 -21.33
C GLN A 78 10.71 11.51 -21.28
N ASP A 79 10.80 10.45 -22.09
CA ASP A 79 9.77 9.40 -22.19
C ASP A 79 9.58 8.55 -20.92
N TRP A 80 10.54 8.53 -20.02
CA TRP A 80 10.44 7.78 -18.76
C TRP A 80 9.64 8.53 -17.68
N ALA A 81 9.42 9.85 -17.84
CA ALA A 81 8.86 10.70 -16.79
C ALA A 81 7.50 10.23 -16.29
N TRP A 82 6.60 9.86 -17.22
CA TRP A 82 5.26 9.37 -16.86
C TRP A 82 5.30 8.11 -15.98
N PHE A 83 6.27 7.23 -16.20
CA PHE A 83 6.36 5.98 -15.46
C PHE A 83 6.74 6.23 -14.01
N TRP A 84 7.79 7.04 -13.79
CA TRP A 84 8.19 7.42 -12.44
C TRP A 84 7.16 8.32 -11.75
N GLY A 85 6.37 9.08 -12.53
CA GLY A 85 5.19 9.78 -12.02
C GLY A 85 4.12 8.83 -11.50
N ALA A 86 3.82 7.75 -12.23
CA ALA A 86 2.90 6.73 -11.78
C ALA A 86 3.43 5.98 -10.54
N VAL A 87 4.75 5.72 -10.45
CA VAL A 87 5.38 5.14 -9.25
C VAL A 87 5.21 6.05 -8.04
N ALA A 88 5.53 7.35 -8.18
CA ALA A 88 5.35 8.33 -7.10
C ALA A 88 3.89 8.40 -6.65
N ALA A 89 2.95 8.44 -7.61
CA ALA A 89 1.52 8.46 -7.32
C ALA A 89 1.06 7.18 -6.58
N THR A 90 1.53 5.98 -6.98
CA THR A 90 1.20 4.73 -6.27
C THR A 90 1.65 4.76 -4.81
N ILE A 91 2.82 5.31 -4.52
CA ILE A 91 3.31 5.45 -3.14
C ILE A 91 2.44 6.46 -2.37
N LEU A 92 2.16 7.61 -2.97
CA LEU A 92 1.31 8.65 -2.35
C LEU A 92 -0.13 8.19 -2.11
N LEU A 93 -0.65 7.27 -2.92
CA LEU A 93 -1.95 6.64 -2.67
C LEU A 93 -1.94 5.86 -1.36
N LEU A 94 -0.91 5.05 -1.11
CA LEU A 94 -0.79 4.33 0.16
C LEU A 94 -0.62 5.30 1.33
N THR A 95 0.32 6.25 1.22
CA THR A 95 0.69 7.15 2.32
C THR A 95 -0.38 8.21 2.60
N GLY A 96 -1.24 8.53 1.63
CA GLY A 96 -2.40 9.38 1.83
C GLY A 96 -3.58 8.64 2.48
N PHE A 97 -3.81 7.39 2.07
CA PHE A 97 -4.95 6.60 2.53
C PHE A 97 -4.74 6.02 3.94
N PHE A 98 -3.64 5.30 4.18
CA PHE A 98 -3.48 4.53 5.40
C PHE A 98 -3.57 5.37 6.68
N PRO A 99 -2.90 6.54 6.80
CA PRO A 99 -2.96 7.37 8.02
C PRO A 99 -4.36 7.90 8.34
N ALA A 100 -5.29 7.91 7.36
CA ALA A 100 -6.67 8.27 7.65
C ALA A 100 -7.36 7.21 8.52
N ILE A 101 -6.95 5.95 8.48
CA ILE A 101 -7.58 4.85 9.22
C ILE A 101 -7.50 5.07 10.74
N PRO A 102 -6.31 5.16 11.38
CA PRO A 102 -6.23 5.37 12.82
C PRO A 102 -6.80 6.72 13.25
N ALA A 103 -6.71 7.76 12.40
CA ALA A 103 -7.36 9.04 12.66
C ALA A 103 -8.90 8.91 12.69
N MET A 104 -9.51 8.20 11.72
CA MET A 104 -10.96 7.96 11.69
C MET A 104 -11.43 7.11 12.86
N ASP A 105 -10.68 6.07 13.23
CA ASP A 105 -10.97 5.23 14.40
C ASP A 105 -10.98 6.06 15.70
N SER A 106 -10.12 7.07 15.77
CA SER A 106 -10.06 8.06 16.85
C SER A 106 -11.03 9.25 16.70
N HIS A 107 -11.93 9.26 15.69
CA HIS A 107 -12.81 10.39 15.36
C HIS A 107 -12.09 11.73 15.12
N LEU A 108 -10.83 11.68 14.67
CA LEU A 108 -10.00 12.83 14.35
C LEU A 108 -10.14 13.25 12.88
N PRO A 109 -9.81 14.51 12.53
CA PRO A 109 -9.73 14.93 11.13
C PRO A 109 -8.72 14.10 10.33
N THR A 110 -9.01 13.88 9.05
CA THR A 110 -8.22 13.01 8.14
C THR A 110 -7.62 13.79 6.97
N PRO A 111 -6.72 14.75 7.22
CA PRO A 111 -6.20 15.64 6.17
C PRO A 111 -5.38 14.90 5.10
N THR A 112 -4.84 13.72 5.42
CA THR A 112 -4.09 12.88 4.46
C THR A 112 -4.96 12.37 3.30
N LEU A 113 -6.29 12.37 3.42
CA LEU A 113 -7.17 12.06 2.29
C LEU A 113 -7.05 13.08 1.14
N ALA A 114 -6.62 14.31 1.40
CA ALA A 114 -6.29 15.26 0.34
C ALA A 114 -5.06 14.79 -0.47
N VAL A 115 -4.05 14.21 0.20
CA VAL A 115 -2.88 13.58 -0.44
C VAL A 115 -3.33 12.42 -1.34
N PHE A 116 -4.22 11.57 -0.82
CA PHE A 116 -4.79 10.46 -1.60
C PHE A 116 -5.53 10.94 -2.85
N GLY A 117 -6.38 11.96 -2.72
CA GLY A 117 -7.12 12.52 -3.86
C GLY A 117 -6.21 13.10 -4.94
N MET A 118 -5.18 13.87 -4.56
CA MET A 118 -4.18 14.38 -5.50
C MET A 118 -3.41 13.24 -6.18
N ALA A 119 -3.02 12.22 -5.42
CA ALA A 119 -2.32 11.05 -5.92
C ALA A 119 -3.19 10.24 -6.90
N LEU A 120 -4.50 10.12 -6.68
CA LEU A 120 -5.42 9.47 -7.63
C LEU A 120 -5.44 10.20 -8.98
N VAL A 121 -5.59 11.52 -8.95
CA VAL A 121 -5.56 12.35 -10.17
C VAL A 121 -4.23 12.19 -10.89
N MET A 122 -3.13 12.24 -10.15
CA MET A 122 -1.79 12.03 -10.69
C MET A 122 -1.64 10.64 -11.31
N TRP A 123 -2.08 9.58 -10.62
CA TRP A 123 -1.92 8.19 -11.06
C TRP A 123 -2.61 7.95 -12.40
N PHE A 124 -3.91 8.29 -12.53
CA PHE A 124 -4.62 8.16 -13.80
C PHE A 124 -4.04 9.07 -14.88
N GLY A 125 -3.70 10.32 -14.54
CA GLY A 125 -3.11 11.27 -15.47
C GLY A 125 -1.80 10.77 -16.08
N MET A 126 -0.90 10.23 -15.26
CA MET A 126 0.38 9.68 -15.71
C MET A 126 0.20 8.46 -16.64
N LEU A 127 -0.74 7.57 -16.34
CA LEU A 127 -1.02 6.41 -17.20
C LEU A 127 -1.63 6.80 -18.54
N ILE A 128 -2.51 7.81 -18.56
CA ILE A 128 -3.09 8.36 -19.79
C ILE A 128 -2.00 9.01 -20.66
N ILE A 129 -1.10 9.79 -20.07
CA ILE A 129 0.05 10.41 -20.76
C ILE A 129 1.00 9.34 -21.32
N GLY A 130 1.23 8.28 -20.53
CA GLY A 130 2.03 7.12 -20.90
C GLY A 130 1.42 6.27 -22.01
N GLY A 131 0.12 6.42 -22.27
CA GLY A 131 -0.60 5.62 -23.26
C GLY A 131 -0.80 4.17 -22.84
N VAL A 132 -0.93 3.93 -21.53
CA VAL A 132 -1.19 2.59 -20.98
C VAL A 132 -2.57 2.11 -21.41
N ASP A 133 -2.68 0.84 -21.80
CA ASP A 133 -3.93 0.23 -22.23
C ASP A 133 -4.97 0.22 -21.10
N ARG A 134 -6.25 0.47 -21.42
CA ARG A 134 -7.33 0.56 -20.42
C ARG A 134 -7.48 -0.72 -19.60
N LYS A 135 -7.28 -1.90 -20.20
CA LYS A 135 -7.38 -3.18 -19.47
C LYS A 135 -6.24 -3.33 -18.47
N ILE A 136 -5.04 -2.84 -18.81
CA ILE A 136 -3.91 -2.79 -17.89
C ILE A 136 -4.17 -1.80 -16.76
N ILE A 137 -4.74 -0.63 -17.05
CA ILE A 137 -5.14 0.34 -16.01
C ILE A 137 -6.13 -0.31 -15.04
N THR A 138 -7.18 -0.97 -15.53
CA THR A 138 -8.16 -1.66 -14.68
C THR A 138 -7.52 -2.77 -13.85
N LEU A 139 -6.71 -3.63 -14.46
CA LEU A 139 -6.02 -4.71 -13.75
C LEU A 139 -5.13 -4.17 -12.63
N THR A 140 -4.31 -3.16 -12.95
CA THR A 140 -3.38 -2.56 -11.99
C THR A 140 -4.06 -1.73 -10.92
N PHE A 141 -5.24 -1.15 -11.20
CA PHE A 141 -6.07 -0.51 -10.19
C PHE A 141 -6.60 -1.52 -9.17
N ILE A 142 -7.13 -2.67 -9.64
CA ILE A 142 -7.59 -3.75 -8.75
C ILE A 142 -6.41 -4.36 -7.98
N ALA A 143 -5.25 -4.56 -8.63
CA ALA A 143 -4.03 -4.96 -7.94
C ALA A 143 -3.55 -3.91 -6.92
N GLY A 144 -3.83 -2.63 -7.17
CA GLY A 144 -3.61 -1.54 -6.21
C GLY A 144 -4.44 -1.68 -4.94
N LEU A 145 -5.67 -2.19 -5.05
CA LEU A 145 -6.47 -2.55 -3.88
C LEU A 145 -5.83 -3.71 -3.12
N ALA A 146 -5.35 -4.75 -3.81
CA ALA A 146 -4.64 -5.86 -3.18
C ALA A 146 -3.35 -5.38 -2.49
N TYR A 147 -2.58 -4.49 -3.14
CA TYR A 147 -1.41 -3.84 -2.54
C TYR A 147 -1.74 -3.15 -1.20
N VAL A 148 -2.77 -2.30 -1.17
CA VAL A 148 -3.14 -1.55 0.03
C VAL A 148 -3.68 -2.49 1.12
N LEU A 149 -4.56 -3.42 0.76
CA LEU A 149 -5.12 -4.38 1.72
C LEU A 149 -4.03 -5.29 2.30
N THR A 150 -3.11 -5.78 1.48
CA THR A 150 -1.99 -6.60 1.94
C THR A 150 -1.04 -5.79 2.83
N PHE A 151 -0.86 -4.48 2.58
CA PHE A 151 -0.11 -3.61 3.48
C PHE A 151 -0.81 -3.49 4.85
N ILE A 152 -2.13 -3.28 4.86
CA ILE A 152 -2.95 -3.22 6.08
C ILE A 152 -2.86 -4.54 6.87
N ASP A 153 -2.88 -5.69 6.19
CA ASP A 153 -2.67 -7.00 6.80
C ASP A 153 -1.28 -7.16 7.42
N GLY A 154 -0.29 -6.39 6.99
CA GLY A 154 1.00 -6.30 7.68
C GLY A 154 1.05 -5.25 8.78
N VAL A 155 0.10 -4.31 8.84
CA VAL A 155 0.04 -3.36 9.96
C VAL A 155 -0.71 -3.94 11.15
N ALA A 156 -1.88 -4.53 10.93
CA ALA A 156 -2.73 -5.06 11.99
C ALA A 156 -2.06 -6.07 12.95
N PRO A 157 -1.11 -6.93 12.52
CA PRO A 157 -0.43 -7.84 13.43
C PRO A 157 0.45 -7.12 14.45
N ILE A 158 0.92 -5.89 14.15
CA ILE A 158 1.76 -5.10 15.06
C ILE A 158 1.03 -4.85 16.37
N SER A 159 -0.24 -4.44 16.30
CA SER A 159 -1.08 -4.27 17.48
C SER A 159 -1.37 -5.62 18.15
N LYS A 160 -1.72 -6.66 17.36
CA LYS A 160 -2.10 -7.99 17.88
C LYS A 160 -0.99 -8.67 18.69
N PHE A 161 0.25 -8.70 18.19
CA PHE A 161 1.32 -9.38 18.93
C PHE A 161 1.72 -8.63 20.20
N GLN A 162 1.50 -7.32 20.25
CA GLN A 162 1.71 -6.52 21.45
C GLN A 162 0.62 -6.79 22.49
N THR A 163 -0.64 -6.96 22.07
CA THR A 163 -1.74 -7.28 23.00
C THR A 163 -1.54 -8.61 23.72
N THR A 164 -0.96 -9.62 23.05
CA THR A 164 -0.83 -10.98 23.63
C THR A 164 0.23 -11.07 24.73
N PHE A 165 1.35 -10.36 24.61
CA PHE A 165 2.46 -10.41 25.58
C PHE A 165 2.94 -9.01 25.94
N GLN A 166 2.45 -8.51 27.08
CA GLN A 166 2.74 -7.16 27.57
C GLN A 166 3.91 -7.13 28.56
N SER A 167 4.31 -8.29 29.12
CA SER A 167 5.40 -8.40 30.10
C SER A 167 6.24 -9.66 29.86
N ALA A 168 7.51 -9.64 30.29
CA ALA A 168 8.39 -10.82 30.19
C ALA A 168 7.82 -12.04 30.95
N GLU A 169 7.03 -11.81 31.99
CA GLU A 169 6.40 -12.85 32.82
C GLU A 169 5.27 -13.59 32.10
N THR A 170 4.63 -12.97 31.11
CA THR A 170 3.55 -13.61 30.32
C THR A 170 4.09 -14.57 29.25
N PHE A 171 5.41 -14.63 29.03
CA PHE A 171 6.06 -15.60 28.13
C PHE A 171 6.16 -17.03 28.70
N VAL A 172 5.71 -17.26 29.94
CA VAL A 172 5.69 -18.61 30.53
C VAL A 172 4.49 -19.40 29.99
N GLN A 173 4.74 -20.51 29.28
CA GLN A 173 3.76 -21.50 28.79
C GLN A 173 2.33 -20.97 28.51
N ASN A 174 2.23 -19.97 27.62
CA ASN A 174 0.94 -19.46 27.17
C ASN A 174 0.50 -20.17 25.88
N GLN A 175 -0.74 -20.64 25.80
CA GLN A 175 -1.29 -21.32 24.62
C GLN A 175 -1.28 -20.43 23.36
N ASN A 176 -1.25 -19.10 23.53
CA ASN A 176 -1.18 -18.13 22.43
C ASN A 176 0.25 -17.82 21.95
N ALA A 177 1.29 -18.43 22.56
CA ALA A 177 2.68 -18.18 22.19
C ALA A 177 2.98 -18.48 20.72
N PHE A 178 2.43 -19.58 20.21
CA PHE A 178 2.56 -19.92 18.79
C PHE A 178 1.95 -18.83 17.89
N TRP A 179 0.72 -18.40 18.16
CA TRP A 179 0.02 -17.42 17.34
C TRP A 179 0.60 -16.02 17.42
N ASN A 180 1.16 -15.65 18.57
CA ASN A 180 1.95 -14.43 18.68
C ASN A 180 3.17 -14.45 17.74
N GLY A 181 3.92 -15.56 17.74
CA GLY A 181 5.03 -15.76 16.80
C GLY A 181 4.56 -15.72 15.34
N MET A 182 3.39 -16.31 15.05
CA MET A 182 2.77 -16.23 13.72
C MET A 182 2.45 -14.79 13.32
N TYR A 183 1.88 -13.96 14.21
CA TYR A 183 1.60 -12.55 13.90
C TYR A 183 2.88 -11.79 13.54
N VAL A 184 3.97 -11.99 14.29
CA VAL A 184 5.27 -11.34 14.01
C VAL A 184 5.84 -11.77 12.66
N ILE A 185 5.83 -13.07 12.35
CA ILE A 185 6.38 -13.60 11.09
C ILE A 185 5.51 -13.18 9.90
N LEU A 186 4.19 -13.38 9.99
CA LEU A 186 3.26 -13.11 8.91
C LEU A 186 3.07 -11.61 8.64
N GLN A 187 3.38 -10.75 9.61
CA GLN A 187 3.50 -9.31 9.39
C GLN A 187 4.48 -8.99 8.26
N GLN A 188 5.69 -9.56 8.34
CA GLN A 188 6.74 -9.33 7.34
C GLN A 188 6.38 -9.95 6.00
N VAL A 189 5.79 -11.16 6.01
CA VAL A 189 5.28 -11.82 4.79
C VAL A 189 4.27 -10.92 4.08
N SER A 190 3.36 -10.30 4.82
CA SER A 190 2.34 -9.40 4.25
C SER A 190 3.01 -8.15 3.64
N TRP A 191 3.94 -7.49 4.32
CA TRP A 191 4.66 -6.35 3.73
C TRP A 191 5.48 -6.69 2.50
N TRP A 192 6.08 -7.89 2.44
CA TRP A 192 6.70 -8.39 1.21
C TRP A 192 5.68 -8.62 0.09
N GLY A 193 4.50 -9.15 0.42
CA GLY A 193 3.39 -9.27 -0.53
C GLY A 193 2.93 -7.92 -1.09
N ALA A 194 2.82 -6.90 -0.23
CA ALA A 194 2.48 -5.54 -0.64
C ALA A 194 3.56 -4.95 -1.57
N ALA A 195 4.84 -5.09 -1.21
CA ALA A 195 5.94 -4.65 -2.07
C ALA A 195 5.92 -5.36 -3.44
N ALA A 196 5.66 -6.67 -3.45
CA ALA A 196 5.53 -7.45 -4.67
C ALA A 196 4.34 -7.00 -5.53
N TRP A 197 3.19 -6.67 -4.94
CA TRP A 197 2.06 -6.10 -5.67
C TRP A 197 2.40 -4.75 -6.31
N ALA A 198 3.10 -3.87 -5.60
CA ALA A 198 3.57 -2.61 -6.17
C ALA A 198 4.52 -2.84 -7.36
N ILE A 199 5.47 -3.77 -7.23
CA ILE A 199 6.39 -4.13 -8.31
C ILE A 199 5.62 -4.74 -9.50
N PHE A 200 4.63 -5.61 -9.26
CA PHE A 200 3.74 -6.15 -10.29
C PHE A 200 3.04 -5.03 -11.07
N ILE A 201 2.47 -4.04 -10.36
CA ILE A 201 1.80 -2.89 -10.98
C ILE A 201 2.75 -2.15 -11.93
N PHE A 202 3.97 -1.88 -11.49
CA PHE A 202 4.98 -1.19 -12.30
C PHE A 202 5.42 -2.01 -13.52
N ALA A 203 5.61 -3.33 -13.33
CA ALA A 203 5.92 -4.25 -14.41
C ALA A 203 4.80 -4.31 -15.46
N ALA A 204 3.55 -4.34 -15.00
CA ALA A 204 2.36 -4.40 -15.83
C ALA A 204 2.14 -3.12 -16.66
N PHE A 205 2.43 -1.93 -16.10
CA PHE A 205 2.38 -0.68 -16.88
C PHE A 205 3.25 -0.72 -18.13
N LYS A 206 4.39 -1.41 -18.05
CA LYS A 206 5.35 -1.59 -19.13
C LYS A 206 5.22 -2.96 -19.83
N GLN A 207 4.21 -3.75 -19.46
CA GLN A 207 3.94 -5.08 -20.01
C GLN A 207 5.19 -5.96 -20.06
N LYS A 208 5.95 -5.97 -18.95
CA LYS A 208 7.15 -6.80 -18.85
C LYS A 208 6.75 -8.27 -18.72
N SER A 209 7.47 -9.16 -19.40
CA SER A 209 7.25 -10.61 -19.34
C SER A 209 7.32 -11.17 -17.91
N TRP A 210 8.15 -10.57 -17.06
CA TRP A 210 8.28 -10.95 -15.66
C TRP A 210 7.16 -10.40 -14.76
N ALA A 211 6.20 -9.62 -15.28
CA ALA A 211 5.05 -9.16 -14.49
C ALA A 211 4.24 -10.34 -13.94
N ILE A 212 3.96 -11.36 -14.76
CA ILE A 212 3.17 -12.53 -14.35
C ILE A 212 3.82 -13.26 -13.15
N PRO A 213 5.08 -13.70 -13.20
CA PRO A 213 5.69 -14.39 -12.05
C PRO A 213 5.74 -13.52 -10.79
N VAL A 214 5.93 -12.20 -10.91
CA VAL A 214 5.88 -11.30 -9.74
C VAL A 214 4.46 -11.17 -9.18
N GLY A 215 3.44 -11.11 -10.04
CA GLY A 215 2.04 -11.08 -9.59
C GLY A 215 1.62 -12.38 -8.90
N ILE A 216 2.09 -13.54 -9.39
CA ILE A 216 1.89 -14.84 -8.73
C ILE A 216 2.56 -14.84 -7.35
N PHE A 217 3.81 -14.37 -7.27
CA PHE A 217 4.51 -14.25 -6.00
C PHE A 217 3.78 -13.32 -5.02
N ALA A 218 3.32 -12.15 -5.47
CA ALA A 218 2.57 -11.19 -4.67
C ALA A 218 1.27 -11.79 -4.11
N ALA A 219 0.52 -12.50 -4.96
CA ALA A 219 -0.69 -13.17 -4.55
C ALA A 219 -0.43 -14.28 -3.52
N ALA A 220 0.58 -15.12 -3.76
CA ALA A 220 0.96 -16.19 -2.84
C ALA A 220 1.38 -15.64 -1.48
N MET A 221 2.23 -14.59 -1.44
CA MET A 221 2.63 -13.93 -0.19
C MET A 221 1.43 -13.36 0.57
N SER A 222 0.49 -12.72 -0.14
CA SER A 222 -0.74 -12.19 0.48
C SER A 222 -1.62 -13.30 1.05
N MET A 223 -1.73 -14.43 0.35
CA MET A 223 -2.48 -15.61 0.81
C MET A 223 -1.83 -16.26 2.04
N ILE A 224 -0.50 -16.44 2.03
CA ILE A 224 0.26 -17.04 3.14
C ILE A 224 0.22 -16.13 4.38
N GLY A 225 0.33 -14.82 4.20
CA GLY A 225 0.18 -13.84 5.27
C GLY A 225 -1.25 -13.81 5.82
N GLY A 226 -2.23 -13.57 4.95
CA GLY A 226 -3.60 -13.23 5.37
C GLY A 226 -4.45 -14.42 5.81
N TYR A 227 -4.46 -15.55 5.10
CA TYR A 227 -5.40 -16.65 5.42
C TYR A 227 -5.19 -17.24 6.82
N PRO A 228 -3.97 -17.57 7.28
CA PRO A 228 -3.78 -18.11 8.63
C PRO A 228 -4.25 -17.14 9.71
N MET A 229 -3.89 -15.85 9.61
CA MET A 229 -4.32 -14.81 10.55
C MET A 229 -5.83 -14.58 10.49
N GLY A 230 -6.40 -14.60 9.28
CA GLY A 230 -7.82 -14.44 9.03
C GLY A 230 -8.68 -15.51 9.69
N LEU A 231 -8.34 -16.78 9.43
CA LEU A 231 -9.06 -17.92 9.97
C LEU A 231 -8.93 -18.00 11.49
N TYR A 232 -7.72 -17.80 12.04
CA TYR A 232 -7.54 -17.80 13.48
C TYR A 232 -8.29 -16.66 14.16
N ASN A 233 -8.17 -15.42 13.66
CA ASN A 233 -8.88 -14.29 14.24
C ASN A 233 -10.41 -14.48 14.18
N MET A 234 -10.97 -15.11 13.14
CA MET A 234 -12.41 -15.45 13.13
C MET A 234 -12.80 -16.36 14.30
N THR A 235 -11.95 -17.31 14.67
CA THR A 235 -12.18 -18.17 15.83
C THR A 235 -12.04 -17.42 17.16
N GLU A 236 -11.17 -16.39 17.23
CA GLU A 236 -11.02 -15.55 18.41
C GLU A 236 -12.20 -14.59 18.63
N VAL A 237 -12.62 -13.88 17.57
CA VAL A 237 -13.59 -12.78 17.69
C VAL A 237 -15.03 -13.16 17.31
N GLY A 238 -15.25 -14.37 16.77
CA GLY A 238 -16.58 -14.86 16.39
C GLY A 238 -17.26 -14.08 15.26
N ARG A 239 -16.49 -13.28 14.49
CA ARG A 239 -16.98 -12.44 13.39
C ARG A 239 -16.01 -12.44 12.22
N PHE A 240 -16.43 -11.88 11.08
CA PHE A 240 -15.58 -11.76 9.90
C PHE A 240 -14.27 -11.02 10.21
N SER A 241 -13.15 -11.59 9.76
CA SER A 241 -11.82 -11.05 10.04
C SER A 241 -11.38 -10.04 8.98
N MET A 242 -10.87 -8.90 9.42
CA MET A 242 -10.30 -7.87 8.54
C MET A 242 -8.98 -8.30 7.87
N PHE A 243 -8.42 -9.47 8.22
CA PHE A 243 -7.27 -10.09 7.55
C PHE A 243 -7.64 -10.90 6.29
N LEU A 244 -8.94 -11.09 5.99
CA LEU A 244 -9.41 -11.88 4.85
C LEU A 244 -9.59 -11.13 3.52
N PRO A 245 -9.90 -9.82 3.48
CA PRO A 245 -10.06 -9.11 2.23
C PRO A 245 -8.85 -9.19 1.29
N ALA A 246 -7.63 -9.00 1.80
CA ALA A 246 -6.42 -9.05 0.99
C ALA A 246 -6.13 -10.43 0.37
N PRO A 247 -6.13 -11.56 1.12
CA PRO A 247 -5.89 -12.88 0.56
C PRO A 247 -7.01 -13.35 -0.38
N ILE A 248 -8.28 -12.98 -0.13
CA ILE A 248 -9.40 -13.30 -1.03
C ILE A 248 -9.23 -12.57 -2.36
N LEU A 249 -9.00 -11.25 -2.34
CA LEU A 249 -8.77 -10.47 -3.56
C LEU A 249 -7.53 -10.98 -4.31
N SER A 250 -6.46 -11.29 -3.58
CA SER A 250 -5.23 -11.86 -4.14
C SER A 250 -5.46 -13.23 -4.78
N THR A 251 -6.33 -14.07 -4.20
CA THR A 251 -6.73 -15.36 -4.79
C THR A 251 -7.45 -15.14 -6.12
N GLY A 252 -8.39 -14.19 -6.18
CA GLY A 252 -9.07 -13.81 -7.42
C GLY A 252 -8.10 -13.30 -8.49
N LEU A 253 -7.15 -12.44 -8.10
CA LEU A 253 -6.11 -11.95 -9.01
C LEU A 253 -5.15 -13.05 -9.47
N LEU A 254 -4.78 -14.00 -8.59
CA LEU A 254 -3.97 -15.15 -8.97
C LEU A 254 -4.65 -15.96 -10.07
N ILE A 255 -5.93 -16.33 -9.85
CA ILE A 255 -6.72 -17.05 -10.85
C ILE A 255 -6.76 -16.25 -12.15
N TYR A 256 -7.03 -14.94 -12.07
CA TYR A 256 -7.09 -14.07 -13.23
C TYR A 256 -5.76 -14.01 -14.00
N LEU A 257 -4.61 -13.94 -13.32
CA LEU A 257 -3.27 -13.92 -13.92
C LEU A 257 -2.90 -15.25 -14.60
N LEU A 258 -3.46 -16.36 -14.13
CA LEU A 258 -3.25 -17.68 -14.72
C LEU A 258 -4.09 -17.91 -15.99
N LEU A 259 -5.11 -17.07 -16.26
CA LEU A 259 -5.92 -17.19 -17.47
C LEU A 259 -5.10 -16.89 -18.73
N PRO A 260 -5.26 -17.68 -19.82
CA PRO A 260 -4.55 -17.44 -21.08
C PRO A 260 -4.79 -16.06 -21.68
N SER A 261 -6.00 -15.51 -21.50
CA SER A 261 -6.37 -14.17 -21.98
C SER A 261 -5.54 -13.08 -21.29
N THR A 262 -5.36 -13.17 -19.98
CA THR A 262 -4.57 -12.23 -19.18
C THR A 262 -3.09 -12.34 -19.50
N ARG A 263 -2.58 -13.57 -19.67
CA ARG A 263 -1.18 -13.79 -20.08
C ARG A 263 -0.88 -13.14 -21.42
N ARG A 264 -1.71 -13.42 -22.43
CA ARG A 264 -1.63 -12.75 -23.74
C ARG A 264 -1.70 -11.23 -23.60
N MET A 265 -2.61 -10.71 -22.78
CA MET A 265 -2.71 -9.26 -22.56
C MET A 265 -1.42 -8.63 -22.00
N LEU A 266 -0.69 -9.33 -21.12
CA LEU A 266 0.55 -8.85 -20.51
C LEU A 266 1.80 -9.15 -21.35
N GLU A 267 1.75 -10.14 -22.23
CA GLU A 267 2.89 -10.60 -23.06
C GLU A 267 2.88 -10.01 -24.48
N ASN A 268 1.74 -9.53 -25.00
CA ASN A 268 1.54 -9.14 -26.40
C ASN A 268 2.28 -7.85 -26.88
N ARG A 269 3.32 -7.37 -26.18
CA ARG A 269 4.16 -6.24 -26.64
C ARG A 269 5.66 -6.47 -26.50
N ALA A 270 6.11 -7.73 -26.39
CA ALA A 270 7.51 -8.07 -26.62
C ALA A 270 7.85 -7.97 -28.12
#